data_AF-A0A1I7W1P4-F1
#
_entry.id   AF-A0A1I7W1P4-F1
#
_cell.length_a   1.000
_cell.length_b   1.000
_cell.length_c   1.000
_cell.angle_alpha   90.00
_cell.angle_beta   90.00
_cell.angle_gamma   90.00
#
_symmetry.space_group_name_H-M   'P 1'
#
loop_
_entity.id
_entity.type
_entity.pdbx_description
1 polymer ?
#
loop_
_entity_poly.entity_id
_entity_poly.type
_entity_poly.pdbx_seq_one_letter_code
_entity_poly.pdbx_strand_id
1 'polypeptide(L)'
;MKDSNIIGTICETIRDYENDYKHLRCDIHIEILRFIEFKIVAEYLNAIASRKLTCTEYRKRCIIAKCLQNDIETISVTFNPLYAQLNYINKGKNLTNVLHSIAEFIKLRDKDMLLLEIASLLRKYPEMTQEFLFTLIDIRDDVTSNESRALMEDCMKMIGKKESDPALTQLFQMAKGERKTSQVIKDVVPRIRRRVKVSIANQ
;
A
#
# COMPACT_ATOMS: atom_id res chain seq x y z
N MET A 1 -18.51 17.92 -10.95
CA MET A 1 -18.25 16.47 -10.84
C MET A 1 -18.72 16.06 -9.46
N LYS A 2 -19.56 15.03 -9.33
CA LYS A 2 -19.90 14.48 -8.01
C LYS A 2 -18.59 14.02 -7.37
N ASP A 3 -18.20 14.63 -6.25
CA ASP A 3 -17.11 14.16 -5.41
C ASP A 3 -17.53 12.81 -4.83
N SER A 4 -17.33 11.75 -5.61
CA SER A 4 -17.52 10.39 -5.16
C SER A 4 -16.39 10.09 -4.20
N ASN A 5 -16.65 10.19 -2.90
CA ASN A 5 -15.74 9.72 -1.86
C ASN A 5 -15.76 8.18 -1.85
N ILE A 6 -15.12 7.58 -2.86
CA ILE A 6 -15.05 6.12 -3.05
C ILE A 6 -14.42 5.47 -1.82
N ILE A 7 -13.30 6.03 -1.34
CA ILE A 7 -12.62 5.49 -0.15
C ILE A 7 -13.49 5.59 1.09
N GLY A 8 -14.25 6.67 1.25
CA GLY A 8 -15.22 6.83 2.33
C GLY A 8 -16.30 5.75 2.27
N THR A 9 -16.81 5.45 1.07
CA THR A 9 -17.79 4.37 0.87
C THR A 9 -17.22 3.01 1.25
N ILE A 10 -15.98 2.72 0.83
CA ILE A 10 -15.26 1.50 1.21
C ILE A 10 -15.11 1.43 2.74
N CYS A 11 -14.73 2.53 3.38
CA CYS A 11 -14.51 2.59 4.82
C CYS A 11 -15.80 2.47 5.63
N GLU A 12 -16.92 3.07 5.19
CA GLU A 12 -18.24 2.83 5.77
C GLU A 12 -18.65 1.36 5.62
N THR A 13 -18.44 0.78 4.44
CA THR A 13 -18.76 -0.64 4.21
C THR A 13 -17.98 -1.55 5.18
N ILE A 14 -16.70 -1.26 5.41
CA ILE A 14 -15.89 -2.01 6.39
C ILE A 14 -16.47 -1.86 7.80
N ARG A 15 -16.81 -0.63 8.21
CA ARG A 15 -17.45 -0.37 9.51
C ARG A 15 -18.77 -1.13 9.68
N ASP A 16 -19.58 -1.22 8.62
CA ASP A 16 -20.86 -1.93 8.67
C ASP A 16 -20.64 -3.44 8.96
N TYR A 17 -19.63 -4.05 8.32
CA TYR A 17 -19.27 -5.47 8.55
C TYR A 17 -18.69 -5.75 9.94
N GLU A 18 -18.23 -4.76 10.70
CA GLU A 18 -17.72 -4.96 12.06
C GLU A 18 -18.80 -5.53 13.00
N ASN A 19 -20.06 -5.19 12.74
CA ASN A 19 -21.19 -5.74 13.49
C ASN A 19 -21.33 -7.26 13.31
N ASP A 20 -20.92 -7.79 12.16
CA ASP A 20 -20.89 -9.22 11.87
C ASP A 20 -19.61 -9.87 12.46
N TYR A 21 -18.48 -9.15 12.40
CA TYR A 21 -17.19 -9.66 12.85
C TYR A 21 -17.02 -9.67 14.37
N LYS A 22 -17.87 -8.96 15.13
CA LYS A 22 -17.83 -8.95 16.62
C LYS A 22 -17.93 -10.35 17.26
N HIS A 23 -18.49 -11.33 16.55
CA HIS A 23 -18.62 -12.70 17.02
C HIS A 23 -17.40 -13.58 16.70
N LEU A 24 -16.46 -13.07 15.90
CA LEU A 24 -15.21 -13.76 15.62
C LEU A 24 -14.28 -13.69 16.81
N ARG A 25 -13.43 -14.71 16.96
CA ARG A 25 -12.32 -14.65 17.90
C ARG A 25 -11.38 -13.52 17.51
N CYS A 26 -10.83 -12.81 18.50
CA CYS A 26 -10.02 -11.61 18.27
C CYS A 26 -8.84 -11.87 17.31
N ASP A 27 -8.18 -13.01 17.39
CA ASP A 27 -7.05 -13.36 16.53
C ASP A 27 -7.42 -13.51 15.05
N ILE A 28 -8.63 -14.02 14.78
CA ILE A 28 -9.18 -14.14 13.43
C ILE A 28 -9.67 -12.79 12.94
N HIS A 29 -10.32 -12.01 13.81
CA HIS A 29 -10.78 -10.68 13.48
C HIS A 29 -9.61 -9.77 13.07
N ILE A 30 -8.52 -9.75 13.84
CA ILE A 30 -7.30 -9.02 13.51
C ILE A 30 -6.75 -9.44 12.13
N GLU A 31 -6.72 -10.74 11.82
CA GLU A 31 -6.20 -11.22 10.53
C GLU A 31 -7.08 -10.75 9.35
N ILE A 32 -8.40 -10.69 9.53
CA ILE A 32 -9.33 -10.16 8.52
C ILE A 32 -9.08 -8.67 8.31
N LEU A 33 -9.03 -7.87 9.39
CA LEU A 33 -8.75 -6.42 9.30
C LEU A 33 -7.43 -6.15 8.58
N ARG A 34 -6.36 -6.86 8.97
CA ARG A 34 -5.07 -6.78 8.30
C ARG A 34 -5.21 -7.12 6.83
N PHE A 35 -5.90 -8.20 6.49
CA PHE A 35 -6.09 -8.59 5.11
C PHE A 35 -6.80 -7.52 4.26
N ILE A 36 -7.85 -6.90 4.80
CA ILE A 36 -8.58 -5.82 4.14
C ILE A 36 -7.66 -4.61 3.93
N GLU A 37 -6.93 -4.18 4.98
CA GLU A 37 -5.97 -3.07 4.89
C GLU A 37 -4.90 -3.32 3.82
N PHE A 38 -4.32 -4.53 3.81
CA PHE A 38 -3.37 -4.98 2.78
C PHE A 38 -3.95 -4.89 1.38
N LYS A 39 -5.20 -5.34 1.21
CA LYS A 39 -5.87 -5.35 -0.10
C LYS A 39 -6.12 -3.92 -0.59
N ILE A 40 -6.58 -3.03 0.28
CA ILE A 40 -6.79 -1.62 -0.07
C ILE A 40 -5.47 -1.00 -0.56
N VAL A 41 -4.41 -1.10 0.24
CA VAL A 41 -3.10 -0.52 -0.12
C VAL A 41 -2.56 -1.14 -1.41
N ALA A 42 -2.68 -2.45 -1.60
CA ALA A 42 -2.27 -3.12 -2.83
C ALA A 42 -3.05 -2.63 -4.06
N GLU A 43 -4.34 -2.32 -3.95
CA GLU A 43 -5.12 -1.76 -5.07
C GLU A 43 -4.68 -0.33 -5.43
N TYR A 44 -4.29 0.50 -4.45
CA TYR A 44 -3.66 1.80 -4.76
C TYR A 44 -2.35 1.59 -5.54
N LEU A 45 -1.50 0.66 -5.09
CA LEU A 45 -0.25 0.34 -5.80
C LEU A 45 -0.51 -0.19 -7.21
N ASN A 46 -1.48 -1.09 -7.40
CA ASN A 46 -1.92 -1.55 -8.73
C ASN A 46 -2.37 -0.39 -9.63
N ALA A 47 -3.18 0.52 -9.08
CA ALA A 47 -3.69 1.67 -9.83
C ALA A 47 -2.56 2.60 -10.29
N ILE A 48 -1.59 2.87 -9.41
CA ILE A 48 -0.36 3.61 -9.73
C ILE A 48 0.43 2.87 -10.82
N ALA A 49 0.66 1.57 -10.66
CA ALA A 49 1.38 0.74 -11.63
C ALA A 49 0.68 0.61 -13.00
N SER A 50 -0.62 0.92 -13.09
CA SER A 50 -1.39 0.79 -14.34
C SER A 50 -1.11 1.87 -15.39
N ARG A 51 -0.32 2.91 -15.07
CA ARG A 51 -0.01 4.07 -15.94
C ARG A 51 -1.21 4.86 -16.46
N LYS A 52 -2.39 4.67 -15.88
CA LYS A 52 -3.59 5.46 -16.22
C LYS A 52 -3.56 6.88 -15.65
N LEU A 53 -2.56 7.20 -14.84
CA LEU A 53 -2.33 8.51 -14.25
C LEU A 53 -1.19 9.20 -15.00
N THR A 54 -1.50 10.20 -15.83
CA THR A 54 -0.49 11.07 -16.44
C THR A 54 -0.45 12.39 -15.67
N CYS A 55 0.69 12.67 -15.03
CA CYS A 55 0.83 13.83 -14.15
C CYS A 55 1.67 14.94 -14.79
N THR A 56 1.20 15.42 -15.94
CA THR A 56 1.90 16.35 -16.83
C THR A 56 2.27 17.69 -16.20
N GLU A 57 1.47 18.17 -15.25
CA GLU A 57 1.66 19.46 -14.60
C GLU A 57 1.91 19.29 -13.11
N TYR A 58 2.83 20.08 -12.56
CA TYR A 58 3.08 20.13 -11.12
C TYR A 58 1.79 20.33 -10.29
N ARG A 59 0.88 21.19 -10.76
CA ARG A 59 -0.41 21.41 -10.09
C ARG A 59 -1.26 20.14 -10.02
N LYS A 60 -1.30 19.35 -11.10
CA LYS A 60 -1.99 18.05 -11.14
C LYS A 60 -1.32 17.05 -10.20
N ARG A 61 0.03 17.01 -10.18
CA ARG A 61 0.80 16.21 -9.22
C ARG A 61 0.44 16.52 -7.77
N CYS A 62 0.35 17.80 -7.41
CA CYS A 62 -0.07 18.23 -6.08
C CYS A 62 -1.49 17.80 -5.74
N ILE A 63 -2.44 17.91 -6.68
CA ILE A 63 -3.83 17.48 -6.46
C ILE A 63 -3.89 15.97 -6.23
N ILE A 64 -3.22 15.17 -7.06
CA ILE A 64 -3.18 13.71 -6.94
C ILE A 64 -2.54 13.29 -5.61
N ALA A 65 -1.40 13.88 -5.26
CA ALA A 65 -0.74 13.62 -3.99
C ALA A 65 -1.64 13.99 -2.79
N LYS A 66 -2.36 15.13 -2.87
CA LYS A 66 -3.28 15.55 -1.81
C LYS A 66 -4.49 14.64 -1.70
N CYS A 67 -5.08 14.19 -2.82
CA CYS A 67 -6.12 13.18 -2.81
C CYS A 67 -5.64 11.88 -2.16
N LEU A 68 -4.47 11.37 -2.56
CA LEU A 68 -3.88 10.17 -1.97
C LEU A 68 -3.64 10.33 -0.45
N GLN A 69 -3.18 11.50 0.00
CA GLN A 69 -3.01 11.80 1.42
C GLN A 69 -4.32 11.82 2.21
N ASN A 70 -5.37 12.42 1.66
CA ASN A 70 -6.68 12.44 2.30
C ASN A 70 -7.27 11.01 2.38
N ASP A 71 -7.05 10.19 1.35
CA ASP A 71 -7.47 8.79 1.35
C ASP A 71 -6.70 7.98 2.41
N ILE A 72 -5.38 8.19 2.54
CA ILE A 72 -4.55 7.57 3.59
C ILE A 72 -5.05 7.94 4.99
N GLU A 73 -5.41 9.21 5.20
CA GLU A 73 -5.97 9.69 6.46
C GLU A 73 -7.31 9.01 6.75
N THR A 74 -8.19 8.92 5.75
CA THR A 74 -9.50 8.23 5.87
C THR A 74 -9.32 6.75 6.23
N ILE A 75 -8.38 6.05 5.59
CA ILE A 75 -8.02 4.67 5.91
C ILE A 75 -7.52 4.58 7.36
N SER A 76 -6.59 5.46 7.75
CA SER A 76 -6.02 5.45 9.10
C SER A 76 -7.07 5.70 10.19
N VAL A 77 -7.94 6.69 9.99
CA VAL A 77 -9.07 7.01 10.89
C VAL A 77 -10.06 5.85 10.98
N THR A 78 -10.19 5.06 9.91
CA THR A 78 -11.07 3.88 9.89
C THR A 78 -10.45 2.69 10.63
N PHE A 79 -9.20 2.32 10.34
CA PHE A 79 -8.59 1.12 10.89
C PHE A 79 -8.03 1.27 12.31
N ASN A 80 -7.53 2.46 12.68
CA ASN A 80 -6.94 2.67 14.01
C ASN A 80 -7.92 2.35 15.16
N PRO A 81 -9.18 2.83 15.14
CA PRO A 81 -10.16 2.47 16.17
C PRO A 81 -10.48 0.97 16.18
N LEU A 82 -10.59 0.32 15.01
CA LEU A 82 -10.91 -1.11 14.91
C LEU A 82 -9.80 -1.98 15.54
N TYR A 83 -8.54 -1.67 15.26
CA TYR A 83 -7.42 -2.34 15.91
C TYR A 83 -7.35 -2.05 17.42
N ALA A 84 -7.64 -0.82 17.84
CA ALA A 84 -7.65 -0.44 19.24
C ALA A 84 -8.70 -1.23 20.05
N GLN A 85 -9.90 -1.43 19.48
CA GLN A 85 -10.96 -2.24 20.10
C GLN A 85 -10.54 -3.70 20.33
N LEU A 86 -9.63 -4.22 19.51
CA LEU A 86 -9.09 -5.58 19.62
C LEU A 86 -7.81 -5.66 20.47
N ASN A 87 -7.42 -4.56 21.14
CA ASN A 87 -6.15 -4.42 21.87
C ASN A 87 -4.93 -4.79 21.00
N TYR A 88 -5.03 -4.58 19.70
CA TYR A 88 -3.97 -4.91 18.75
C TYR A 88 -3.12 -3.68 18.46
N ILE A 89 -1.87 -3.72 18.91
CA ILE A 89 -0.87 -2.74 18.50
C ILE A 89 -0.29 -3.19 17.17
N ASN A 90 -0.57 -2.46 16.10
CA ASN A 90 0.01 -2.75 14.80
C ASN A 90 1.52 -2.43 14.81
N LYS A 91 2.34 -3.45 15.12
CA LYS A 91 3.80 -3.35 15.13
C LYS A 91 4.40 -3.23 13.72
N GLY A 92 3.63 -3.57 12.69
CA GLY A 92 4.01 -3.34 11.31
C GLY A 92 3.97 -1.85 11.03
N LYS A 93 5.01 -1.30 10.41
CA LYS A 93 4.98 0.06 9.88
C LYS A 93 3.67 0.23 9.12
N ASN A 94 2.88 1.24 9.49
CA ASN A 94 1.57 1.52 8.91
C ASN A 94 1.66 1.34 7.38
N LEU A 95 0.92 0.37 6.82
CA LEU A 95 1.04 -0.02 5.40
C LEU A 95 0.83 1.19 4.49
N THR A 96 -0.02 2.13 4.94
CA THR A 96 -0.28 3.39 4.25
C THR A 96 0.95 4.31 4.14
N ASN A 97 2.01 4.09 4.93
CA ASN A 97 3.26 4.85 4.83
C ASN A 97 3.91 4.72 3.44
N VAL A 98 3.73 3.58 2.75
CA VAL A 98 4.23 3.43 1.37
C VAL A 98 3.54 4.42 0.44
N LEU A 99 2.21 4.54 0.57
CA LEU A 99 1.41 5.47 -0.20
C LEU A 99 1.73 6.92 0.16
N HIS A 100 2.00 7.21 1.44
CA HIS A 100 2.44 8.53 1.86
C HIS A 100 3.76 8.91 1.21
N SER A 101 4.76 8.02 1.23
CA SER A 101 6.04 8.26 0.58
C SER A 101 5.90 8.40 -0.95
N ILE A 102 4.98 7.65 -1.57
CA ILE A 102 4.66 7.83 -2.99
C ILE A 102 4.01 9.19 -3.25
N ALA A 103 3.09 9.65 -2.39
CA ALA A 103 2.48 10.98 -2.52
C ALA A 103 3.53 12.10 -2.45
N GLU A 104 4.48 12.00 -1.51
CA GLU A 104 5.60 12.94 -1.40
C GLU A 104 6.47 12.93 -2.68
N PHE A 105 6.77 11.75 -3.22
CA PHE A 105 7.50 11.61 -4.48
C PHE A 105 6.77 12.25 -5.67
N ILE A 106 5.45 12.00 -5.81
CA ILE A 106 4.64 12.54 -6.91
C ILE A 106 4.66 14.07 -6.87
N LYS A 107 4.50 14.69 -5.69
CA LYS A 107 4.48 16.16 -5.56
C LYS A 107 5.87 16.80 -5.52
N LEU A 108 6.97 16.03 -5.59
CA LEU A 108 8.32 16.58 -5.55
C LEU A 108 8.53 17.55 -6.73
N ARG A 109 8.73 18.84 -6.43
CA ARG A 109 8.84 19.88 -7.47
C ARG A 109 10.16 19.81 -8.23
N ASP A 110 11.24 19.67 -7.49
CA ASP A 110 12.61 19.72 -8.01
C ASP A 110 12.95 18.41 -8.75
N LYS A 111 13.38 18.54 -10.02
CA LYS A 111 13.78 17.39 -10.85
C LYS A 111 15.16 16.88 -10.43
N ASP A 112 16.05 17.76 -9.96
CA ASP A 112 17.42 17.41 -9.59
C ASP A 112 17.46 16.55 -8.31
N MET A 113 16.39 16.63 -7.50
CA MET A 113 16.21 15.82 -6.28
C MET A 113 15.63 14.43 -6.54
N LEU A 114 15.23 14.10 -7.78
CA LEU A 114 14.61 12.81 -8.09
C LEU A 114 15.48 11.62 -7.71
N LEU A 115 16.77 11.66 -8.06
CA LEU A 115 17.70 10.57 -7.77
C LEU A 115 17.78 10.28 -6.26
N LEU A 116 17.87 11.35 -5.47
CA LEU A 116 17.94 11.25 -4.01
C LEU A 116 16.65 10.67 -3.42
N GLU A 117 15.50 11.13 -3.90
CA GLU A 117 14.21 10.67 -3.39
C GLU A 117 13.92 9.21 -3.79
N ILE A 118 14.30 8.81 -5.00
CA ILE A 118 14.20 7.41 -5.45
C ILE A 118 15.09 6.51 -4.59
N ALA A 119 16.34 6.91 -4.34
CA ALA A 119 17.24 6.16 -3.48
C ALA A 119 16.71 6.06 -2.04
N SER A 120 16.08 7.12 -1.53
CA SER A 120 15.41 7.15 -0.22
C SER A 120 14.23 6.17 -0.17
N LEU A 121 13.36 6.20 -1.17
CA LEU A 121 12.22 5.29 -1.33
C LEU A 121 12.66 3.83 -1.28
N LEU A 122 13.67 3.47 -2.08
CA LEU A 122 14.14 2.09 -2.16
C LEU A 122 14.88 1.63 -0.90
N ARG A 123 15.55 2.56 -0.19
CA ARG A 123 16.13 2.27 1.12
C ARG A 123 15.05 1.98 2.17
N LYS A 124 13.89 2.62 2.04
CA LYS A 124 12.74 2.46 2.96
C LYS A 124 11.88 1.24 2.60
N TYR A 125 11.76 0.94 1.32
CA TYR A 125 10.93 -0.13 0.74
C TYR A 125 11.74 -0.95 -0.29
N PRO A 126 12.73 -1.75 0.16
CA PRO A 126 13.58 -2.55 -0.73
C PRO A 126 12.82 -3.63 -1.50
N GLU A 127 11.59 -3.94 -1.12
CA GLU A 127 10.70 -4.89 -1.78
C GLU A 127 10.04 -4.32 -3.04
N MET A 128 10.16 -3.02 -3.28
CA MET A 128 9.66 -2.36 -4.48
C MET A 128 10.39 -2.88 -5.71
N THR A 129 9.64 -3.33 -6.72
CA THR A 129 10.25 -3.95 -7.89
C THR A 129 10.66 -2.94 -8.93
N GLN A 130 11.58 -3.35 -9.81
CA GLN A 130 12.09 -2.51 -10.88
C GLN A 130 10.96 -1.99 -11.78
N GLU A 131 9.98 -2.84 -12.09
CA GLU A 131 8.83 -2.49 -12.93
C GLU A 131 7.91 -1.47 -12.25
N PHE A 132 7.66 -1.64 -10.96
CA PHE A 132 6.87 -0.69 -10.18
C PHE A 132 7.60 0.65 -10.09
N LEU A 133 8.90 0.63 -9.76
CA LEU A 133 9.72 1.83 -9.65
C LEU A 133 9.75 2.60 -10.97
N PHE A 134 10.02 1.91 -12.08
CA PHE A 134 9.97 2.51 -13.42
C PHE A 134 8.65 3.23 -13.62
N THR A 135 7.55 2.55 -13.33
CA THR A 135 6.21 3.09 -13.56
C THR A 135 5.91 4.28 -12.66
N LEU A 136 6.33 4.24 -11.39
CA LEU A 136 6.19 5.35 -10.46
C LEU A 136 6.92 6.61 -10.97
N ILE A 137 8.13 6.44 -11.52
CA ILE A 137 8.89 7.56 -12.11
C ILE A 137 8.21 8.04 -13.40
N ASP A 138 7.78 7.13 -14.27
CA ASP A 138 7.14 7.42 -15.57
C ASP A 138 5.79 8.15 -15.44
N ILE A 139 5.11 8.07 -14.28
CA ILE A 139 3.90 8.88 -13.99
C ILE A 139 4.20 10.38 -13.97
N ARG A 140 5.45 10.75 -13.66
CA ARG A 140 5.97 12.11 -13.78
C ARG A 140 6.31 12.36 -15.24
N ASP A 141 5.31 12.84 -15.98
CA ASP A 141 5.41 13.15 -17.41
C ASP A 141 6.36 14.35 -17.72
N ASP A 142 6.93 14.99 -16.68
CA ASP A 142 8.11 15.88 -16.77
C ASP A 142 9.47 15.13 -16.88
N VAL A 143 9.42 13.80 -16.89
CA VAL A 143 10.55 12.88 -17.07
C VAL A 143 10.22 11.94 -18.22
N THR A 144 11.06 11.93 -19.26
CA THR A 144 10.85 11.03 -20.40
C THR A 144 11.05 9.57 -19.97
N SER A 145 10.39 8.62 -20.64
CA SER A 145 10.54 7.20 -20.30
C SER A 145 12.00 6.69 -20.35
N ASN A 146 12.87 7.32 -21.18
CA ASN A 146 14.29 7.01 -21.21
C ASN A 146 15.02 7.53 -19.96
N GLU A 147 14.75 8.77 -19.53
CA GLU A 147 15.25 9.31 -18.26
C GLU A 147 14.75 8.48 -17.06
N SER A 148 13.47 8.09 -17.07
CA SER A 148 12.88 7.22 -16.05
C SER A 148 13.61 5.89 -15.93
N ARG A 149 13.99 5.29 -17.08
CA ARG A 149 14.77 4.05 -17.11
C ARG A 149 16.18 4.27 -16.57
N ALA A 150 16.87 5.32 -16.99
CA ALA A 150 18.21 5.64 -16.50
C ALA A 150 18.24 5.85 -14.97
N LEU A 151 17.33 6.68 -14.44
CA LEU A 151 17.21 6.95 -13.00
C LEU A 151 16.94 5.69 -12.18
N MET A 152 16.07 4.82 -12.70
CA MET A 152 15.75 3.53 -12.10
C MET A 152 16.98 2.62 -12.07
N GLU A 153 17.70 2.47 -13.20
CA GLU A 153 18.90 1.62 -13.28
C GLU A 153 20.01 2.12 -12.35
N ASP A 154 20.24 3.42 -12.30
CA ASP A 154 21.27 4.03 -11.45
C ASP A 154 20.95 3.83 -9.98
N CYS A 155 19.70 4.09 -9.56
CA CYS A 155 19.29 3.85 -8.18
C CYS A 155 19.36 2.37 -7.78
N MET A 156 18.95 1.46 -8.66
CA MET A 156 18.98 0.02 -8.38
C MET A 156 20.41 -0.49 -8.13
N LYS A 157 21.42 0.09 -8.78
CA LYS A 157 22.84 -0.24 -8.52
C LYS A 157 23.33 0.28 -7.16
N MET A 158 22.73 1.35 -6.64
CA MET A 158 23.14 2.00 -5.39
C MET A 158 22.61 1.31 -4.12
N ILE A 159 21.62 0.42 -4.25
CA ILE A 159 20.99 -0.23 -3.09
C ILE A 159 21.72 -1.54 -2.77
N GLY A 160 22.33 -1.59 -1.59
CA GLY A 160 22.82 -2.83 -1.00
C GLY A 160 21.66 -3.73 -0.53
N LYS A 161 21.91 -5.04 -0.40
CA LYS A 161 20.93 -5.97 0.18
C LYS A 161 20.58 -5.52 1.61
N LYS A 162 19.31 -5.18 1.82
CA LYS A 162 18.76 -4.83 3.13
C LYS A 162 17.81 -5.92 3.62
N GLU A 163 17.64 -6.00 4.93
CA GLU A 163 16.68 -6.89 5.58
C GLU A 163 15.26 -6.56 5.08
N SER A 164 14.61 -7.54 4.45
CA SER A 164 13.27 -7.40 3.90
C SER A 164 12.21 -7.49 5.00
N ASP A 165 11.23 -6.59 4.98
CA ASP A 165 10.06 -6.68 5.82
C ASP A 165 9.07 -7.70 5.21
N PRO A 166 8.71 -8.79 5.92
CA PRO A 166 7.76 -9.78 5.41
C PRO A 166 6.39 -9.20 5.06
N ALA A 167 5.95 -8.16 5.78
CA ALA A 167 4.69 -7.47 5.50
C ALA A 167 4.78 -6.70 4.17
N LEU A 168 5.85 -5.93 3.96
CA LEU A 168 6.04 -5.21 2.70
C LEU A 168 6.25 -6.19 1.53
N THR A 169 6.95 -7.29 1.75
CA THR A 169 7.11 -8.35 0.74
C THR A 169 5.75 -8.90 0.30
N GLN A 170 4.87 -9.20 1.26
CA GLN A 170 3.51 -9.64 0.95
C GLN A 170 2.72 -8.55 0.21
N LEU A 171 2.86 -7.29 0.61
CA LEU A 171 2.15 -6.18 -0.01
C LEU A 171 2.52 -6.03 -1.50
N PHE A 172 3.82 -5.99 -1.81
CA PHE A 172 4.28 -5.86 -3.20
C PHE A 172 3.96 -7.12 -4.02
N GLN A 173 3.95 -8.32 -3.43
CA GLN A 173 3.44 -9.52 -4.11
C GLN A 173 1.94 -9.41 -4.45
N MET A 174 1.12 -8.84 -3.57
CA MET A 174 -0.31 -8.62 -3.84
C MET A 174 -0.54 -7.55 -4.91
N ALA A 175 0.29 -6.51 -4.94
CA ALA A 175 0.23 -5.38 -5.88
C ALA A 175 0.81 -5.67 -7.28
N LYS A 176 1.31 -6.88 -7.56
CA LYS A 176 1.76 -7.24 -8.92
C LYS A 176 0.66 -7.86 -9.78
N GLY A 177 -0.54 -8.05 -9.24
CA GLY A 177 -1.59 -8.84 -9.91
C GLY A 177 -1.21 -10.32 -10.12
N GLU A 178 -0.05 -10.77 -9.62
CA GLU A 178 0.44 -12.15 -9.69
C GLU A 178 -0.51 -13.15 -8.98
N ARG A 179 -1.45 -12.66 -8.17
CA ARG A 179 -2.49 -13.48 -7.54
C ARG A 179 -3.88 -12.91 -7.79
N LYS A 180 -4.73 -13.68 -8.47
CA LYS A 180 -6.18 -13.43 -8.53
C LYS A 180 -6.72 -13.37 -7.09
N THR A 181 -7.75 -12.55 -6.81
CA THR A 181 -8.38 -12.46 -5.49
C THR A 181 -8.72 -13.83 -4.89
N SER A 182 -9.15 -14.78 -5.74
CA SER A 182 -9.40 -16.17 -5.35
C SER A 182 -8.15 -16.93 -4.89
N GLN A 183 -6.98 -16.65 -5.46
CA GLN A 183 -5.70 -17.23 -5.04
C GLN A 183 -5.22 -16.61 -3.72
N VAL A 184 -5.45 -15.31 -3.52
CA VAL A 184 -5.13 -14.63 -2.26
C VAL A 184 -5.98 -15.19 -1.10
N ILE A 185 -7.28 -15.39 -1.31
CA ILE A 185 -8.17 -16.00 -0.31
C ILE A 185 -7.69 -17.41 0.07
N LYS A 186 -7.21 -18.20 -0.90
CA LYS A 186 -6.63 -19.53 -0.65
C LYS A 186 -5.38 -19.51 0.24
N ASP A 187 -4.66 -18.39 0.32
CA ASP A 187 -3.48 -18.25 1.18
C ASP A 187 -3.85 -17.76 2.59
N VAL A 188 -4.92 -16.97 2.70
CA VAL A 188 -5.43 -16.43 3.97
C VAL A 188 -6.18 -17.49 4.77
N VAL A 189 -7.04 -18.28 4.11
CA VAL A 189 -7.86 -19.30 4.76
C VAL A 189 -7.03 -20.32 5.57
N PRO A 190 -5.88 -20.83 5.08
CA PRO A 190 -4.99 -21.68 5.86
C PRO A 190 -4.40 -20.98 7.10
N ARG A 191 -4.08 -19.69 7.03
CA ARG A 191 -3.56 -18.92 8.19
C ARG A 191 -4.64 -18.79 9.26
N ILE A 192 -5.85 -18.44 8.85
CA ILE A 192 -7.04 -18.44 9.72
C ILE A 192 -7.22 -19.83 10.35
N ARG A 193 -7.23 -20.90 9.54
CA ARG A 193 -7.42 -22.27 10.03
C ARG A 193 -6.33 -22.71 11.02
N ARG A 194 -5.07 -22.31 10.81
CA ARG A 194 -3.96 -22.59 11.76
C ARG A 194 -4.16 -21.86 13.07
N ARG A 195 -4.49 -20.55 13.03
CA ARG A 195 -4.80 -19.76 14.23
C ARG A 195 -6.00 -20.32 14.99
N VAL A 196 -7.02 -20.81 14.27
CA VAL A 196 -8.14 -21.58 14.84
C VAL A 196 -7.66 -22.77 15.65
N LYS A 197 -6.89 -23.66 15.04
CA LYS A 197 -6.38 -24.87 15.70
C LYS A 197 -5.49 -24.59 16.90
N VAL A 198 -4.56 -23.63 16.80
CA VAL A 198 -3.64 -23.28 17.90
C VAL A 198 -4.40 -22.75 19.11
N SER A 199 -5.40 -21.90 18.91
CA SER A 199 -6.20 -21.39 20.02
C SER A 199 -7.13 -22.45 20.64
N ILE A 200 -7.57 -23.46 19.90
CA ILE A 200 -8.34 -24.60 20.47
C ILE A 200 -7.42 -25.51 21.29
N ALA A 201 -6.17 -25.69 20.89
CA ALA A 201 -5.22 -26.54 21.61
C ALA A 201 -4.69 -25.93 22.91
N ASN A 202 -4.88 -24.61 23.11
CA ASN A 202 -4.43 -23.86 24.29
C ASN A 202 -5.58 -23.52 25.26
N GLN A 203 -6.77 -24.12 25.05
CA GLN A 203 -7.93 -24.09 25.95
C GLN A 203 -8.05 -25.43 26.67
#